data_AF-A0A5K7YDD6-F1
#
_entry.id   AF-A0A5K7YDD6-F1
#
_cell.length_a   1.000
_cell.length_b   1.000
_cell.length_c   1.000
_cell.angle_alpha   90.00
_cell.angle_beta   90.00
_cell.angle_gamma   90.00
#
_symmetry.space_group_name_H-M   'P 1'
#
loop_
_entity.id
_entity.type
_entity.pdbx_description
1 polymer ?
#
loop_
_entity_poly.entity_id
_entity_poly.type
_entity_poly.pdbx_seq_one_letter_code
_entity_poly.pdbx_strand_id
1 'polypeptide(L)'
;MTENNRIRLNIYLTVFIGLLSLGIAGFMLVERFSLTDAIYFSIVTMATVGYGDIHPQSDVGKLLALILIVGGVGTFLGVIASITDLFVNRREEAFRRQKRNMVTGLFFSEMGSELLKRFNRLDPETKILQDILHISQKWHDGDFERAQRAIQQQPLVIDLSRCDLGTLRDGLEKKGDLLLRLIENPVVQEDGNFTELLRAVFHLRDELLNRPDLVGLPASDRKHLENDMVRIYGLLIVEWLHYMRHLKKRYGYLFSLAVRTNPFDPTADVVVRE
;
A
#
# COMPACT_ATOMS: atom_id res chain seq x y z
N MET A 1 -6.69 -8.26 -4.53
CA MET A 1 -7.66 -9.26 -5.06
C MET A 1 -7.41 -10.57 -4.35
N THR A 2 -8.28 -10.95 -3.42
CA THR A 2 -8.18 -12.23 -2.73
C THR A 2 -8.32 -13.36 -3.76
N GLU A 3 -7.60 -14.45 -3.55
CA GLU A 3 -7.62 -15.64 -4.42
C GLU A 3 -9.05 -16.16 -4.64
N ASN A 4 -9.86 -16.09 -3.58
CA ASN A 4 -11.28 -16.46 -3.60
C ASN A 4 -12.12 -15.60 -4.58
N ASN A 5 -11.85 -14.30 -4.71
CA ASN A 5 -12.60 -13.44 -5.64
C ASN A 5 -12.22 -13.72 -7.10
N ARG A 6 -10.97 -14.13 -7.37
CA ARG A 6 -10.53 -14.57 -8.71
C ARG A 6 -11.23 -15.86 -9.11
N ILE A 7 -11.25 -16.83 -8.20
CA ILE A 7 -11.88 -18.12 -8.45
C ILE A 7 -13.38 -17.95 -8.73
N ARG A 8 -14.09 -17.17 -7.91
CA ARG A 8 -15.52 -16.87 -8.12
C ARG A 8 -15.80 -16.23 -9.47
N LEU A 9 -15.05 -15.19 -9.83
CA LEU A 9 -15.21 -14.53 -11.13
C LEU A 9 -14.97 -15.51 -12.29
N ASN A 10 -13.91 -16.32 -12.21
CA ASN A 10 -13.60 -17.30 -13.24
C ASN A 10 -14.71 -18.35 -13.39
N ILE A 11 -15.26 -18.85 -12.28
CA ILE A 11 -16.40 -19.78 -12.31
C ILE A 11 -17.60 -19.13 -13.01
N TYR A 12 -18.00 -17.92 -12.61
CA TYR A 12 -19.12 -17.23 -13.24
C TYR A 12 -18.89 -16.98 -14.74
N LEU A 13 -17.68 -16.57 -15.13
CA LEU A 13 -17.31 -16.38 -16.53
C LEU A 13 -17.35 -17.69 -17.33
N THR A 14 -16.79 -18.78 -16.80
CA THR A 14 -16.79 -20.07 -17.47
C THR A 14 -18.21 -20.58 -17.68
N VAL A 15 -19.07 -20.52 -16.66
CA VAL A 15 -20.47 -20.94 -16.79
C VAL A 15 -21.25 -20.02 -17.73
N PHE A 16 -21.04 -18.70 -17.64
CA PHE A 16 -21.67 -17.73 -18.54
C PHE A 16 -21.32 -17.99 -20.01
N ILE A 17 -20.05 -18.18 -20.32
CA ILE A 17 -19.58 -18.48 -21.69
C ILE A 17 -20.14 -19.84 -22.14
N GLY A 18 -20.15 -20.85 -21.26
CA GLY A 18 -20.72 -22.17 -21.57
C GLY A 18 -22.22 -22.10 -21.92
N LEU A 19 -23.00 -21.36 -21.12
CA LEU A 19 -24.42 -21.15 -21.37
C LEU A 19 -24.67 -20.32 -22.63
N LEU A 20 -23.84 -19.30 -22.87
CA LEU A 20 -23.93 -18.48 -24.08
C LEU A 20 -23.66 -19.32 -25.34
N SER A 21 -22.59 -20.14 -25.33
CA SER A 21 -22.29 -21.05 -26.45
C SER A 21 -23.39 -22.09 -26.66
N LEU A 22 -23.95 -22.64 -25.57
CA LEU A 22 -25.09 -23.57 -25.63
C LEU A 22 -26.33 -22.89 -26.24
N GLY A 23 -26.64 -21.67 -25.82
CA GLY A 23 -27.74 -20.87 -26.35
C GLY A 23 -27.57 -20.62 -27.85
N ILE A 24 -26.40 -20.11 -28.26
CA ILE A 24 -26.09 -19.83 -29.67
C ILE A 24 -26.26 -21.08 -30.53
N ALA A 25 -25.58 -22.18 -30.17
CA ALA A 25 -25.66 -23.42 -30.93
C ALA A 25 -27.08 -24.00 -30.95
N GLY A 26 -27.76 -23.98 -29.80
CA GLY A 26 -29.12 -24.51 -29.67
C GLY A 26 -30.14 -23.74 -30.52
N PHE A 27 -30.11 -22.41 -30.53
CA PHE A 27 -31.04 -21.62 -31.35
C PHE A 27 -30.73 -21.71 -32.84
N MET A 28 -29.45 -21.82 -33.23
CA MET A 28 -29.10 -22.07 -34.64
C MET A 28 -29.61 -23.43 -35.14
N LEU A 29 -29.59 -24.47 -34.29
CA LEU A 29 -30.02 -25.82 -34.66
C LEU A 29 -31.55 -25.99 -34.62
N VAL A 30 -32.19 -25.48 -33.56
CA VAL A 30 -33.62 -25.70 -33.28
C VAL A 30 -34.49 -24.66 -33.99
N GLU A 31 -34.16 -23.38 -33.86
CA GLU A 31 -34.95 -22.26 -34.41
C GLU A 31 -34.42 -21.76 -35.75
N ARG A 32 -33.31 -22.32 -36.25
CA ARG A 32 -32.64 -21.92 -37.51
C ARG A 32 -32.25 -20.44 -37.54
N PHE A 33 -32.01 -19.84 -36.37
CA PHE A 33 -31.48 -18.48 -36.29
C PHE A 33 -30.14 -18.38 -37.02
N SER A 34 -29.89 -17.25 -37.65
CA SER A 34 -28.53 -16.94 -38.12
C SER A 34 -27.59 -16.84 -36.92
N LEU A 35 -26.28 -16.99 -37.14
CA LEU A 35 -25.29 -16.85 -36.06
C LEU A 35 -25.45 -15.51 -35.34
N THR A 36 -25.68 -14.44 -36.10
CA THR A 36 -25.87 -13.08 -35.57
C THR A 36 -27.12 -13.00 -34.70
N ASP A 37 -28.25 -13.53 -35.17
CA ASP A 37 -29.51 -13.51 -34.43
C ASP A 37 -29.43 -14.37 -33.15
N ALA A 38 -28.75 -15.52 -33.22
CA ALA A 38 -28.56 -16.40 -32.08
C ALA A 38 -27.66 -15.76 -31.00
N ILE A 39 -26.58 -15.08 -31.40
CA ILE A 39 -25.73 -14.30 -30.48
C ILE A 39 -26.54 -13.15 -29.88
N TYR A 40 -27.21 -12.37 -30.73
CA TYR A 40 -28.00 -11.21 -30.32
C TYR A 40 -29.08 -11.59 -29.32
N PHE A 41 -29.94 -12.57 -29.66
CA PHE A 41 -30.99 -13.06 -28.78
C PHE A 41 -30.42 -13.57 -27.46
N SER A 42 -29.38 -14.42 -27.51
CA SER A 42 -28.81 -15.00 -26.29
C SER A 42 -28.26 -13.93 -25.34
N ILE A 43 -27.52 -12.93 -25.86
CA ILE A 43 -26.99 -11.84 -25.04
C ILE A 43 -28.11 -10.97 -24.47
N VAL A 44 -29.06 -10.55 -25.30
CA VAL A 44 -30.20 -9.69 -24.91
C VAL A 44 -31.07 -10.36 -23.84
N THR A 45 -31.29 -11.67 -23.97
CA THR A 45 -32.04 -12.46 -22.99
C THR A 45 -31.27 -12.64 -21.68
N MET A 46 -29.99 -13.01 -21.72
CA MET A 46 -29.16 -13.18 -20.51
C MET A 46 -28.93 -11.85 -19.78
N ALA A 47 -28.86 -10.74 -20.52
CA ALA A 47 -28.77 -9.39 -19.97
C ALA A 47 -30.11 -8.84 -19.47
N THR A 48 -31.20 -9.62 -19.56
CA THR A 48 -32.57 -9.22 -19.17
C THR A 48 -33.15 -8.01 -19.90
N VAL A 49 -32.60 -7.67 -21.07
CA VAL A 49 -33.09 -6.55 -21.89
C VAL A 49 -34.38 -6.95 -22.61
N GLY A 50 -34.38 -8.11 -23.28
CA GLY A 50 -35.57 -8.75 -23.82
C GLY A 50 -36.40 -7.90 -24.79
N TYR A 51 -35.80 -7.39 -25.87
CA TYR A 51 -36.52 -6.56 -26.86
C TYR A 51 -37.75 -7.23 -27.50
N GLY A 52 -37.77 -8.56 -27.60
CA GLY A 52 -38.90 -9.35 -28.11
C GLY A 52 -39.04 -9.38 -29.63
N ASP A 53 -38.14 -8.70 -30.34
CA ASP A 53 -38.00 -8.69 -31.80
C ASP A 53 -37.62 -10.07 -32.37
N ILE A 54 -36.76 -10.80 -31.67
CA ILE A 54 -36.41 -12.19 -31.97
C ILE A 54 -36.81 -13.05 -30.77
N HIS A 55 -37.52 -14.16 -31.00
CA HIS A 55 -37.93 -15.10 -29.96
C HIS A 55 -38.21 -16.50 -30.52
N PRO A 56 -37.96 -17.57 -29.74
CA PRO A 56 -38.20 -18.94 -30.18
C PRO A 56 -39.70 -19.20 -30.37
N GLN A 57 -40.05 -19.83 -31.49
CA GLN A 57 -41.44 -20.19 -31.79
C GLN A 57 -41.77 -21.62 -31.34
N SER A 58 -40.80 -22.52 -31.41
CA SER A 58 -40.99 -23.93 -31.08
C SER A 58 -41.01 -24.17 -29.57
N ASP A 59 -41.69 -25.22 -29.13
CA ASP A 59 -41.74 -25.58 -27.71
C ASP A 59 -40.36 -25.97 -27.18
N VAL A 60 -39.52 -26.60 -28.01
CA VAL A 60 -38.14 -26.95 -27.67
C VAL A 60 -37.27 -25.70 -27.54
N GLY A 61 -37.40 -24.73 -28.44
CA GLY A 61 -36.69 -23.46 -28.35
C GLY A 61 -37.11 -22.62 -27.14
N LYS A 62 -38.40 -22.63 -26.78
CA LYS A 62 -38.89 -22.00 -25.54
C LYS A 62 -38.29 -22.65 -24.29
N LEU A 63 -38.18 -23.99 -24.27
CA LEU A 63 -37.53 -24.71 -23.17
C LEU A 63 -36.04 -24.37 -23.07
N LEU A 64 -35.34 -24.28 -24.20
CA LEU A 64 -33.94 -23.84 -24.26
C LEU A 64 -33.80 -22.40 -23.74
N ALA A 65 -34.69 -21.50 -24.14
CA ALA A 65 -34.71 -20.12 -23.64
C ALA A 65 -34.95 -20.07 -22.14
N LEU A 66 -35.80 -20.92 -21.58
CA LEU A 66 -36.02 -21.00 -20.14
C LEU A 66 -34.73 -21.38 -19.38
N ILE A 67 -34.01 -22.39 -19.87
CA ILE A 67 -32.71 -22.79 -19.31
C ILE A 67 -31.71 -21.62 -19.38
N LEU A 68 -31.66 -20.94 -20.53
CA LEU A 68 -30.78 -19.80 -20.74
C LEU A 68 -31.13 -18.61 -19.85
N ILE A 69 -32.41 -18.34 -19.61
CA ILE A 69 -32.86 -17.27 -18.71
C ILE A 69 -32.44 -17.61 -17.27
N VAL A 70 -32.83 -18.78 -16.77
CA VAL A 70 -32.58 -19.13 -15.36
C VAL A 70 -31.08 -19.20 -15.06
N GLY A 71 -30.30 -19.90 -15.90
CA GLY A 71 -28.85 -20.01 -15.69
C GLY A 71 -28.07 -18.77 -16.11
N GLY A 72 -28.45 -18.17 -17.24
CA GLY A 72 -27.71 -17.09 -17.87
C GLY A 72 -27.88 -15.76 -17.16
N VAL A 73 -29.08 -15.43 -16.68
CA VAL A 73 -29.30 -14.20 -15.91
C VAL A 73 -28.53 -14.25 -14.59
N GLY A 74 -28.61 -15.36 -13.86
CA GLY A 74 -27.89 -15.52 -12.60
C GLY A 74 -26.38 -15.41 -12.76
N THR A 75 -25.82 -16.04 -13.80
CA THR A 75 -24.38 -15.97 -14.08
C THR A 75 -23.95 -14.59 -14.59
N PHE A 76 -24.75 -13.94 -15.44
CA PHE A 76 -24.51 -12.57 -15.89
C PHE A 76 -24.46 -11.58 -14.73
N LEU A 77 -25.45 -11.61 -13.83
CA LEU A 77 -25.46 -10.78 -12.62
C LEU A 77 -24.26 -11.08 -11.72
N GLY A 78 -23.88 -12.35 -11.56
CA GLY A 78 -22.69 -12.75 -10.81
C GLY A 78 -21.39 -12.19 -11.38
N VAL A 79 -21.24 -12.15 -12.71
CA VAL A 79 -20.11 -11.51 -13.40
C VAL A 79 -20.10 -10.01 -13.12
N ILE A 80 -21.22 -9.31 -13.31
CA ILE A 80 -21.32 -7.86 -13.08
C ILE A 80 -21.01 -7.51 -11.62
N ALA A 81 -21.60 -8.23 -10.66
CA ALA A 81 -21.35 -8.02 -9.23
C ALA A 81 -19.85 -8.22 -8.88
N SER A 82 -19.25 -9.30 -9.38
CA SER A 82 -17.82 -9.58 -9.16
C SER A 82 -16.93 -8.49 -9.74
N ILE A 83 -17.26 -7.96 -10.92
CA ILE A 83 -16.52 -6.84 -11.54
C ILE A 83 -16.68 -5.56 -10.72
N THR A 84 -17.91 -5.24 -10.29
CA THR A 84 -18.18 -4.08 -9.42
C THR A 84 -17.39 -4.15 -8.12
N ASP A 85 -17.40 -5.30 -7.45
CA ASP A 85 -16.62 -5.52 -6.23
C ASP A 85 -15.12 -5.29 -6.46
N LEU A 86 -14.59 -5.67 -7.62
CA LEU A 86 -13.18 -5.41 -7.93
C LEU A 86 -12.87 -3.92 -8.07
N PHE A 87 -13.75 -3.16 -8.71
CA PHE A 87 -13.58 -1.72 -8.83
C PHE A 87 -13.69 -1.02 -7.47
N VAL A 88 -14.70 -1.39 -6.67
CA VAL A 88 -14.90 -0.83 -5.32
C VAL A 88 -13.71 -1.15 -4.42
N ASN A 89 -13.30 -2.42 -4.33
CA ASN A 89 -12.16 -2.83 -3.50
C ASN A 89 -10.86 -2.15 -3.92
N ARG A 90 -10.58 -2.02 -5.23
CA ARG A 90 -9.39 -1.30 -5.71
C ARG A 90 -9.40 0.17 -5.30
N ARG A 91 -10.58 0.82 -5.38
CA ARG A 91 -10.74 2.21 -4.99
C ARG A 91 -10.57 2.38 -3.47
N GLU A 92 -11.12 1.48 -2.68
CA GLU A 92 -10.94 1.47 -1.22
C GLU A 92 -9.47 1.25 -0.84
N GLU A 93 -8.80 0.25 -1.41
CA GLU A 93 -7.36 -0.01 -1.19
C GLU A 93 -6.51 1.23 -1.52
N ALA A 94 -6.78 1.88 -2.66
CA ALA A 94 -6.08 3.10 -3.06
C ALA A 94 -6.33 4.27 -2.10
N PHE A 95 -7.57 4.43 -1.62
CA PHE A 95 -7.96 5.45 -0.67
C PHE A 95 -7.34 5.21 0.72
N ARG A 96 -7.34 3.96 1.20
CA ARG A 96 -6.67 3.57 2.45
C ARG A 96 -5.16 3.84 2.36
N ARG A 97 -4.51 3.44 1.27
CA ARG A 97 -3.09 3.72 1.01
C ARG A 97 -2.81 5.23 1.01
N GLN A 98 -3.68 6.04 0.41
CA GLN A 98 -3.53 7.49 0.44
C GLN A 98 -3.63 8.05 1.86
N LYS A 99 -4.65 7.66 2.63
CA LYS A 99 -4.80 8.09 4.03
C LYS A 99 -3.57 7.71 4.86
N ARG A 100 -3.06 6.48 4.69
CA ARG A 100 -1.85 6.03 5.40
C ARG A 100 -0.66 6.92 5.05
N ASN A 101 -0.44 7.19 3.78
CA ASN A 101 0.67 8.06 3.35
C ASN A 101 0.56 9.49 3.91
N MET A 102 -0.65 10.02 4.10
CA MET A 102 -0.85 11.32 4.77
C MET A 102 -0.43 11.25 6.24
N VAL A 103 -0.81 10.17 6.94
CA VAL A 103 -0.44 9.94 8.35
C VAL A 103 1.08 9.73 8.49
N THR A 104 1.71 8.96 7.60
CA THR A 104 3.17 8.83 7.51
C THR A 104 3.84 10.18 7.27
N GLY A 105 3.24 11.02 6.41
CA GLY A 105 3.74 12.38 6.17
C GLY A 105 3.67 13.27 7.41
N LEU A 106 2.58 13.20 8.18
CA LEU A 106 2.48 13.89 9.48
C LEU A 106 3.58 13.43 10.43
N PHE A 107 3.80 12.11 10.54
CA PHE A 107 4.89 11.56 11.37
C PHE A 107 6.26 12.11 10.97
N PHE A 108 6.61 12.09 9.67
CA PHE A 108 7.91 12.60 9.20
C PHE A 108 8.06 14.11 9.35
N SER A 109 6.97 14.87 9.16
CA SER A 109 6.95 16.33 9.35
C SER A 109 7.17 16.70 10.82
N GLU A 110 6.61 15.92 11.75
CA GLU A 110 6.62 16.27 13.18
C GLU A 110 7.79 15.70 13.97
N MET A 111 8.26 14.49 13.63
CA MET A 111 9.32 13.83 14.39
C MET A 111 10.22 12.90 13.58
N GLY A 112 9.68 12.22 12.57
CA GLY A 112 10.41 11.15 11.87
C GLY A 112 11.67 11.63 11.16
N SER A 113 11.64 12.82 10.54
CA SER A 113 12.82 13.36 9.85
C SER A 113 13.94 13.74 10.82
N GLU A 114 13.58 14.31 11.97
CA GLU A 114 14.54 14.68 13.02
C GLU A 114 15.13 13.43 13.68
N LEU A 115 14.29 12.42 13.96
CA LEU A 115 14.74 11.14 14.50
C LEU A 115 15.69 10.43 13.53
N LEU A 116 15.35 10.42 12.24
CA LEU A 116 16.19 9.83 11.19
C LEU A 116 17.53 10.57 11.07
N LYS A 117 17.52 11.91 11.13
CA LYS A 117 18.73 12.73 11.12
C LYS A 117 19.62 12.46 12.34
N ARG A 118 19.04 12.26 13.52
CA ARG A 118 19.77 11.88 14.73
C ARG A 118 20.43 10.53 14.58
N PHE A 119 19.69 9.51 14.15
CA PHE A 119 20.22 8.16 13.99
C PHE A 119 21.29 8.09 12.91
N ASN A 120 21.10 8.82 11.81
CA ASN A 120 22.10 8.95 10.76
C ASN A 120 23.45 9.52 11.24
N ARG A 121 23.45 10.38 12.27
CA ARG A 121 24.69 10.91 12.87
C ARG A 121 25.39 9.92 13.80
N LEU A 122 24.66 8.95 14.32
CA LEU A 122 25.16 7.88 15.19
C LEU A 122 25.72 6.70 14.39
N ASP A 123 25.36 6.59 13.11
CA ASP A 123 25.89 5.56 12.23
C ASP A 123 27.29 5.93 11.71
N PRO A 124 28.36 5.21 12.11
CA PRO A 124 29.71 5.44 11.58
C PRO A 124 29.84 5.12 10.08
N GLU A 125 29.00 4.22 9.56
CA GLU A 125 29.02 3.74 8.17
C GLU A 125 28.00 4.49 7.27
N THR A 126 27.45 5.62 7.77
CA THR A 126 26.43 6.43 7.10
C THR A 126 26.76 6.80 5.65
N LYS A 127 28.05 6.93 5.27
CA LYS A 127 28.46 7.33 3.91
C LYS A 127 27.83 6.47 2.81
N ILE A 128 27.73 5.15 3.02
CA ILE A 128 27.11 4.24 2.05
C ILE A 128 25.63 4.60 1.85
N LEU A 129 24.93 4.88 2.95
CA LEU A 129 23.53 5.32 2.89
C LEU A 129 23.39 6.70 2.23
N GLN A 130 24.31 7.63 2.49
CA GLN A 130 24.31 8.97 1.88
C GLN A 130 24.43 8.88 0.35
N ASP A 131 25.30 7.99 -0.16
CA ASP A 131 25.47 7.77 -1.59
C ASP A 131 24.21 7.15 -2.21
N ILE A 132 23.60 6.16 -1.54
CA ILE A 132 22.36 5.51 -2.01
C ILE A 132 21.17 6.48 -1.96
N LEU A 133 21.09 7.32 -0.92
CA LEU A 133 19.95 8.18 -0.59
C LEU A 133 20.18 9.65 -0.97
N HIS A 134 21.06 9.90 -1.93
CA HIS A 134 21.22 11.22 -2.55
C HIS A 134 20.04 11.52 -3.50
N ILE A 135 18.85 11.68 -2.90
CA ILE A 135 17.60 11.93 -3.60
C ILE A 135 17.64 13.33 -4.20
N SER A 136 17.35 13.44 -5.50
CA SER A 136 17.27 14.71 -6.21
C SER A 136 15.96 14.88 -6.94
N GLN A 137 15.69 16.10 -7.44
CA GLN A 137 14.51 16.39 -8.26
C GLN A 137 14.38 15.50 -9.50
N LYS A 138 15.50 14.96 -9.99
CA LYS A 138 15.58 14.13 -11.20
C LYS A 138 15.22 12.67 -10.96
N TRP A 139 15.08 12.21 -9.72
CA TRP A 139 14.73 10.82 -9.43
C TRP A 139 13.34 10.48 -9.97
N HIS A 140 13.16 9.29 -10.54
CA HIS A 140 11.90 8.70 -10.98
C HIS A 140 11.59 7.45 -10.15
N ASP A 141 10.44 6.84 -10.40
CA ASP A 141 10.00 5.64 -9.68
C ASP A 141 11.03 4.50 -9.65
N GLY A 142 11.76 4.29 -10.75
CA GLY A 142 12.81 3.28 -10.84
C GLY A 142 14.01 3.57 -9.95
N ASP A 143 14.33 4.84 -9.66
CA ASP A 143 15.43 5.23 -8.78
C ASP A 143 15.10 4.87 -7.32
N PHE A 144 13.87 5.17 -6.89
CA PHE A 144 13.38 4.78 -5.56
C PHE A 144 13.41 3.25 -5.36
N GLU A 145 13.02 2.48 -6.38
CA GLU A 145 13.04 1.01 -6.31
C GLU A 145 14.46 0.42 -6.30
N ARG A 146 15.42 1.08 -6.94
CA ARG A 146 16.84 0.69 -6.83
C ARG A 146 17.39 1.02 -5.44
N ALA A 147 17.13 2.23 -4.94
CA ALA A 147 17.55 2.63 -3.59
C ALA A 147 16.96 1.71 -2.52
N GLN A 148 15.67 1.36 -2.62
CA GLN A 148 15.01 0.45 -1.67
C GLN A 148 15.70 -0.92 -1.61
N ARG A 149 16.04 -1.48 -2.78
CA ARG A 149 16.77 -2.78 -2.84
C ARG A 149 18.18 -2.68 -2.29
N ALA A 150 18.88 -1.57 -2.56
CA ALA A 150 20.24 -1.36 -2.09
C ALA A 150 20.30 -1.26 -0.55
N ILE A 151 19.35 -0.55 0.07
CA ILE A 151 19.26 -0.37 1.53
C ILE A 151 19.04 -1.71 2.25
N GLN A 152 18.24 -2.61 1.70
CA GLN A 152 17.97 -3.92 2.31
C GLN A 152 19.23 -4.79 2.48
N GLN A 153 20.31 -4.48 1.76
CA GLN A 153 21.56 -5.23 1.80
C GLN A 153 22.63 -4.55 2.67
N GLN A 154 22.35 -3.37 3.23
CA GLN A 154 23.32 -2.63 4.03
C GLN A 154 23.16 -2.95 5.53
N PRO A 155 24.24 -3.32 6.23
CA PRO A 155 24.22 -3.39 7.68
C PRO A 155 24.07 -1.97 8.25
N LEU A 156 23.16 -1.81 9.20
CA LEU A 156 22.97 -0.55 9.92
C LEU A 156 23.61 -0.66 11.29
N VAL A 157 24.31 0.39 11.72
CA VAL A 157 25.01 0.45 13.00
C VAL A 157 24.61 1.72 13.75
N ILE A 158 24.52 1.65 15.07
CA ILE A 158 24.31 2.81 15.94
C ILE A 158 25.41 2.83 16.99
N ASP A 159 26.25 3.87 16.97
CA ASP A 159 27.23 4.09 18.03
C ASP A 159 26.58 4.87 19.18
N LEU A 160 26.12 4.16 20.21
CA LEU A 160 25.52 4.74 21.40
C LEU A 160 26.47 5.63 22.20
N SER A 161 27.79 5.48 22.07
CA SER A 161 28.74 6.34 22.79
C SER A 161 28.65 7.81 22.34
N ARG A 162 28.13 8.04 21.13
CA ARG A 162 27.92 9.35 20.53
C ARG A 162 26.49 9.87 20.74
N CYS A 163 25.65 9.11 21.46
CA CYS A 163 24.25 9.42 21.67
C CYS A 163 24.02 10.07 23.04
N ASP A 164 23.40 11.25 23.06
CA ASP A 164 22.79 11.79 24.26
C ASP A 164 21.38 11.19 24.43
N LEU A 165 21.30 10.11 25.21
CA LEU A 165 20.05 9.42 25.53
C LEU A 165 19.05 10.31 26.30
N GLY A 166 19.52 11.29 27.07
CA GLY A 166 18.65 12.22 27.79
C GLY A 166 17.92 13.15 26.82
N THR A 167 18.66 13.77 25.89
CA THR A 167 18.06 14.60 24.84
C THR A 167 17.12 13.78 23.93
N LEU A 168 17.45 12.52 23.62
CA LEU A 168 16.57 11.63 22.86
C LEU A 168 15.27 11.34 23.61
N ARG A 169 15.35 10.96 24.89
CA ARG A 169 14.19 10.73 25.77
C ARG A 169 13.28 11.94 25.79
N ASP A 170 13.81 13.12 26.09
CA ASP A 170 13.03 14.37 26.21
C ASP A 170 12.36 14.75 24.87
N GLY A 171 13.04 14.47 23.75
CA GLY A 171 12.48 14.65 22.41
C GLY A 171 11.30 13.70 22.13
N LEU A 172 11.42 12.43 22.51
CA LEU A 172 10.37 11.43 22.35
C LEU A 172 9.20 11.66 23.32
N GLU A 173 9.47 12.11 24.55
CA GLU A 173 8.47 12.45 25.55
C GLU A 173 7.54 13.55 25.03
N LYS A 174 8.10 14.64 24.50
CA LYS A 174 7.35 15.77 23.91
C LYS A 174 6.45 15.36 22.74
N LYS A 175 6.73 14.22 22.10
CA LYS A 175 5.94 13.67 20.97
C LYS A 175 5.04 12.51 21.39
N GLY A 176 4.89 12.23 22.69
CA GLY A 176 4.05 11.14 23.21
C GLY A 176 2.60 11.19 22.74
N ASP A 177 1.95 12.36 22.84
CA ASP A 177 0.55 12.53 22.40
C ASP A 177 0.39 12.27 20.89
N LEU A 178 1.37 12.66 20.08
CA LEU A 178 1.37 12.38 18.65
C LEU A 178 1.46 10.88 18.40
N LEU A 179 2.42 10.19 19.03
CA LEU A 179 2.60 8.75 18.87
C LEU A 179 1.34 7.96 19.25
N LEU A 180 0.70 8.33 20.37
CA LEU A 180 -0.54 7.69 20.82
C LEU A 180 -1.65 7.87 19.78
N ARG A 181 -1.88 9.10 19.30
CA ARG A 181 -2.88 9.40 18.25
C ARG A 181 -2.60 8.67 16.94
N LEU A 182 -1.32 8.48 16.59
CA LEU A 182 -0.93 7.75 15.38
C LEU A 182 -1.22 6.25 15.50
N ILE A 183 -0.93 5.64 16.67
CA ILE A 183 -1.20 4.22 16.94
C ILE A 183 -2.70 3.93 17.05
N GLU A 184 -3.47 4.86 17.63
CA GLU A 184 -4.93 4.76 17.72
C GLU A 184 -5.63 4.95 16.37
N ASN A 185 -4.92 5.41 15.33
CA ASN A 185 -5.51 5.67 14.02
C ASN A 185 -5.85 4.34 13.31
N PRO A 186 -7.12 4.09 12.94
CA PRO A 186 -7.53 2.84 12.30
C PRO A 186 -6.82 2.55 10.97
N VAL A 187 -6.34 3.60 10.27
CA VAL A 187 -5.60 3.47 9.01
C VAL A 187 -4.18 2.92 9.23
N VAL A 188 -3.65 3.10 10.43
CA VAL A 188 -2.32 2.62 10.85
C VAL A 188 -2.41 1.22 11.45
N GLN A 189 -3.54 0.84 12.05
CA GLN A 189 -3.71 -0.46 12.72
C GLN A 189 -3.72 -1.68 11.79
N GLU A 190 -3.61 -1.49 10.47
CA GLU A 190 -3.42 -2.58 9.51
C GLU A 190 -1.93 -3.02 9.52
N ASP A 191 -1.66 -4.33 9.50
CA ASP A 191 -0.30 -4.91 9.51
C ASP A 191 0.62 -4.24 8.47
N GLY A 192 1.81 -3.77 8.89
CA GLY A 192 2.78 -3.16 7.99
C GLY A 192 3.98 -2.49 8.66
N ASN A 193 4.99 -2.15 7.86
CA ASN A 193 6.25 -1.55 8.30
C ASN A 193 6.06 -0.24 9.10
N PHE A 194 5.10 0.61 8.72
CA PHE A 194 4.83 1.86 9.44
C PHE A 194 4.26 1.62 10.85
N THR A 195 3.41 0.60 11.01
CA THR A 195 2.85 0.20 12.31
C THR A 195 3.95 -0.33 13.22
N GLU A 196 4.81 -1.18 12.68
CA GLU A 196 5.99 -1.69 13.38
C GLU A 196 6.97 -0.57 13.75
N LEU A 197 7.15 0.42 12.88
CA LEU A 197 7.93 1.62 13.18
C LEU A 197 7.36 2.37 14.38
N LEU A 198 6.06 2.67 14.38
CA LEU A 198 5.42 3.40 15.49
C LEU A 198 5.50 2.63 16.80
N ARG A 199 5.28 1.31 16.77
CA ARG A 199 5.42 0.44 17.95
C ARG A 199 6.85 0.43 18.47
N ALA A 200 7.84 0.31 17.59
CA ALA A 200 9.25 0.31 18.00
C ALA A 200 9.68 1.66 18.60
N VAL A 201 9.27 2.78 17.99
CA VAL A 201 9.53 4.13 18.53
C VAL A 201 8.84 4.33 19.88
N PHE A 202 7.61 3.86 20.02
CA PHE A 202 6.88 3.92 21.29
C PHE A 202 7.54 3.05 22.37
N HIS A 203 7.99 1.86 22.01
CA HIS A 203 8.74 0.98 22.92
C HIS A 203 10.03 1.63 23.42
N LEU A 204 10.84 2.18 22.51
CA LEU A 204 12.07 2.90 22.87
C LEU A 204 11.76 4.09 23.79
N ARG A 205 10.71 4.86 23.49
CA ARG A 205 10.27 5.98 24.34
C ARG A 205 9.97 5.49 25.76
N ASP A 206 9.13 4.46 25.90
CA ASP A 206 8.71 3.96 27.20
C ASP A 206 9.90 3.36 27.98
N GLU A 207 10.79 2.65 27.30
CA GLU A 207 12.00 2.12 27.91
C GLU A 207 12.91 3.24 28.44
N LEU A 208 13.11 4.32 27.68
CA LEU A 208 13.92 5.46 28.11
C LEU A 208 13.26 6.28 29.24
N LEU A 209 11.93 6.41 29.25
CA LEU A 209 11.20 7.13 30.30
C LEU A 209 11.21 6.40 31.64
N ASN A 210 11.23 5.06 31.62
CA ASN A 210 11.24 4.24 32.83
C ASN A 210 12.67 4.01 33.40
N ARG A 211 13.71 4.52 32.74
CA ARG A 211 15.09 4.43 33.23
C ARG A 211 15.46 5.67 34.07
N PRO A 212 15.79 5.51 35.36
CA PRO A 212 16.15 6.64 36.22
C PRO A 212 17.55 7.22 35.92
N ASP A 213 18.47 6.39 35.43
CA ASP A 213 19.80 6.81 34.97
C ASP A 213 20.03 6.28 33.55
N LEU A 214 20.53 7.17 32.68
CA LEU A 214 20.84 6.89 31.27
C LEU A 214 22.35 6.99 30.98
N VAL A 215 23.16 7.45 31.94
CA VAL A 215 24.61 7.65 31.78
C VAL A 215 25.36 6.38 32.22
N GLY A 216 24.97 5.79 33.35
CA GLY A 216 25.63 4.63 33.97
C GLY A 216 25.12 3.26 33.53
N LEU A 217 24.54 3.13 32.33
CA LEU A 217 23.86 1.89 31.92
C LEU A 217 24.80 0.66 31.85
N PRO A 218 24.34 -0.53 32.28
CA PRO A 218 25.05 -1.80 32.06
C PRO A 218 25.34 -2.04 30.57
N ALA A 219 26.39 -2.81 30.28
CA ALA A 219 26.77 -3.11 28.89
C ALA A 219 25.67 -3.91 28.13
N SER A 220 24.95 -4.80 28.84
CA SER A 220 23.81 -5.54 28.29
C SER A 220 22.68 -4.61 27.83
N ASP A 221 22.38 -3.61 28.66
CA ASP A 221 21.30 -2.66 28.43
C ASP A 221 21.63 -1.69 27.31
N ARG A 222 22.89 -1.23 27.25
CA ARG A 222 23.37 -0.46 26.11
C ARG A 222 23.22 -1.24 24.82
N LYS A 223 23.67 -2.51 24.79
CA LYS A 223 23.52 -3.36 23.61
C LYS A 223 22.06 -3.61 23.23
N HIS A 224 21.15 -3.72 24.20
CA HIS A 224 19.71 -3.84 23.96
C HIS A 224 19.17 -2.60 23.24
N LEU A 225 19.40 -1.41 23.80
CA LEU A 225 18.98 -0.14 23.20
C LEU A 225 19.58 0.09 21.81
N GLU A 226 20.83 -0.32 21.60
CA GLU A 226 21.50 -0.23 20.30
C GLU A 226 20.76 -1.06 19.24
N ASN A 227 20.40 -2.30 19.56
CA ASN A 227 19.65 -3.17 18.65
C ASN A 227 18.26 -2.59 18.31
N ASP A 228 17.56 -2.04 19.31
CA ASP A 228 16.26 -1.42 19.11
C ASP A 228 16.35 -0.15 18.26
N MET A 229 17.37 0.69 18.49
CA MET A 229 17.63 1.86 17.68
C MET A 229 18.01 1.49 16.24
N VAL A 230 18.81 0.44 16.03
CA VAL A 230 19.14 -0.09 14.70
C VAL A 230 17.87 -0.57 13.99
N ARG A 231 16.98 -1.30 14.69
CA ARG A 231 15.69 -1.73 14.14
C ARG A 231 14.83 -0.54 13.72
N ILE A 232 14.69 0.46 14.59
CA ILE A 232 13.93 1.68 14.30
C ILE A 232 14.58 2.43 13.13
N TYR A 233 15.91 2.51 13.08
CA TYR A 233 16.63 3.20 12.01
C TYR A 233 16.33 2.58 10.64
N GLY A 234 16.38 1.25 10.53
CA GLY A 234 16.01 0.54 9.30
C GLY A 234 14.57 0.79 8.87
N LEU A 235 13.63 0.74 9.81
CA LEU A 235 12.22 1.04 9.55
C LEU A 235 12.00 2.48 9.11
N LEU A 236 12.68 3.45 9.76
CA LEU A 236 12.62 4.87 9.40
C LEU A 236 13.13 5.10 7.98
N ILE A 237 14.26 4.50 7.59
CA ILE A 237 14.82 4.66 6.25
C ILE A 237 13.84 4.19 5.19
N VAL A 238 13.26 2.99 5.38
CA VAL A 238 12.32 2.40 4.42
C VAL A 238 11.05 3.24 4.30
N GLU A 239 10.45 3.62 5.43
CA GLU A 239 9.24 4.46 5.43
C GLU A 239 9.51 5.86 4.91
N TRP A 240 10.68 6.43 5.17
CA TRP A 240 11.08 7.73 4.64
C TRP A 240 11.23 7.69 3.12
N LEU A 241 11.85 6.64 2.57
CA LEU A 241 11.97 6.48 1.11
C LEU A 241 10.59 6.34 0.45
N HIS A 242 9.67 5.60 1.08
CA HIS A 242 8.28 5.51 0.63
C HIS A 242 7.55 6.84 0.69
N TYR A 243 7.76 7.61 1.76
CA TYR A 243 7.23 8.96 1.92
C TYR A 243 7.77 9.91 0.84
N MET A 244 9.08 9.90 0.57
CA MET A 244 9.70 10.71 -0.49
C MET A 244 9.14 10.39 -1.88
N ARG A 245 8.97 9.10 -2.20
CA ARG A 245 8.32 8.66 -3.46
C ARG A 245 6.88 9.16 -3.54
N HIS A 246 6.14 9.13 -2.43
CA HIS A 246 4.77 9.63 -2.38
C HIS A 246 4.69 11.15 -2.59
N LEU A 247 5.52 11.92 -1.90
CA LEU A 247 5.62 13.36 -2.09
C LEU A 247 5.92 13.70 -3.54
N LYS A 248 6.88 13.02 -4.17
CA LYS A 248 7.21 13.28 -5.57
C LYS A 248 5.99 13.10 -6.50
N LYS A 249 5.20 12.05 -6.29
CA LYS A 249 4.04 11.74 -7.14
C LYS A 249 2.88 12.70 -7.00
N ARG A 250 2.67 13.29 -5.82
CA ARG A 250 1.42 14.00 -5.51
C ARG A 250 1.60 15.43 -4.98
N TYR A 251 2.76 15.75 -4.41
CA TYR A 251 3.04 16.99 -3.70
C TYR A 251 4.42 17.52 -4.06
N GLY A 252 4.62 17.94 -5.31
CA GLY A 252 5.92 18.39 -5.82
C GLY A 252 6.59 19.49 -4.99
N TYR A 253 5.80 20.41 -4.41
CA TYR A 253 6.32 21.47 -3.53
C TYR A 253 6.85 20.91 -2.20
N LEU A 254 6.14 19.97 -1.56
CA LEU A 254 6.60 19.29 -0.36
C LEU A 254 7.83 18.42 -0.65
N PHE A 255 7.85 17.76 -1.81
CA PHE A 255 9.01 16.98 -2.24
C PHE A 255 10.25 17.87 -2.38
N SER A 256 10.10 19.07 -2.94
CA SER A 256 11.20 20.02 -3.05
C SER A 256 11.76 20.45 -1.71
N LEU A 257 10.89 20.74 -0.74
CA LEU A 257 11.33 21.02 0.63
C LEU A 257 12.04 19.80 1.25
N ALA A 258 11.46 18.60 1.12
CA ALA A 258 12.00 17.38 1.71
C ALA A 258 13.35 16.95 1.10
N VAL A 259 13.59 17.22 -0.18
CA VAL A 259 14.90 17.02 -0.82
C VAL A 259 15.94 17.98 -0.23
N ARG A 260 15.59 19.25 0.00
CA ARG A 260 16.49 20.24 0.60
C ARG A 260 16.81 19.96 2.07
N THR A 261 15.89 19.30 2.78
CA THR A 261 16.06 18.90 4.18
C THR A 261 16.40 17.43 4.34
N ASN A 262 16.96 16.80 3.31
CA ASN A 262 17.28 15.37 3.29
C ASN A 262 18.17 15.00 4.51
N PRO A 263 17.74 14.08 5.39
CA PRO A 263 18.52 13.66 6.56
C PRO A 263 19.87 13.01 6.24
N PHE A 264 20.06 12.56 5.00
CA PHE A 264 21.29 11.96 4.47
C PHE A 264 22.17 12.93 3.69
N ASP A 265 21.74 14.18 3.52
CA ASP A 265 22.59 15.21 2.93
C ASP A 265 23.22 16.06 4.05
N PRO A 266 24.54 15.94 4.30
CA PRO A 266 25.23 16.75 5.31
C PRO A 266 25.25 18.24 4.96
N THR A 267 24.98 18.60 3.69
CA THR A 267 24.93 19.98 3.20
C THR A 267 23.50 20.54 3.10
N ALA A 268 22.49 19.78 3.52
CA ALA A 268 21.09 20.17 3.50
C ALA A 268 20.84 21.54 4.17
N ASP A 269 20.37 22.52 3.39
CA ASP A 269 19.93 23.85 3.84
C ASP A 269 18.50 24.10 3.34
N VAL A 270 17.67 24.70 4.20
CA VAL A 270 16.28 25.07 3.89
C VAL A 270 16.24 26.27 2.93
N VAL A 271 17.27 27.13 2.99
CA VAL A 271 17.34 28.38 2.23
C VAL A 271 17.80 28.11 0.80
N VAL A 272 17.00 28.58 -0.17
CA VAL A 272 17.46 28.65 -1.58
C VAL A 272 18.42 29.81 -1.68
N ARG A 273 19.70 29.51 -1.90
CA ARG A 273 20.68 30.53 -2.31
C ARG A 273 20.73 30.50 -3.83
N GLU A 274 20.39 31.64 -4.45
CA GLU A 274 20.51 31.87 -5.89
C GLU A 274 21.97 31.81 -6.36
#